data_AF-U4U1N7-F1
#
_entry.id   AF-U4U1N7-F1
#
_cell.length_a   1.000
_cell.length_b   1.000
_cell.length_c   1.000
_cell.angle_alpha   90.00
_cell.angle_beta   90.00
_cell.angle_gamma   90.00
#
_symmetry.space_group_name_H-M   'P 1'
#
loop_
_entity.id
_entity.type
_entity.pdbx_description
1 polymer ?
#
loop_
_entity_poly.entity_id
_entity_poly.type
_entity_poly.pdbx_seq_one_letter_code
_entity_poly.pdbx_strand_id
1 'polypeptide(L)'
;HFWLIQLKSSKYDYLFNSLNLNVNCDLKVAYLNLVTAIKSFKYTIHDVYNPAFERGGKLRTTEVGFYNDEKKFLWIDPRNSYSDRNNLTGIEFKTVIVLPEAFDGTLGSYLKYDREVQINTFNRFHSRLMHYCKDYYNFRLSVKFRGYELTKKYHTLME
;
A
#
# COMPACT_ATOMS: atom_id res chain seq x y z
N HIS A 1 -16.82 -4.01 -0.32
CA HIS A 1 -17.98 -3.58 0.50
C HIS A 1 -17.73 -2.16 0.99
N PHE A 2 -18.77 -1.33 0.95
CA PHE A 2 -18.72 0.06 1.42
C PHE A 2 -19.21 0.14 2.87
N TRP A 3 -18.49 0.89 3.70
CA TRP A 3 -18.81 1.10 5.11
C TRP A 3 -18.85 2.61 5.41
N LEU A 4 -19.92 3.05 6.08
CA LEU A 4 -20.04 4.39 6.63
C LEU A 4 -20.23 4.28 8.14
N ILE A 5 -19.31 4.86 8.91
CA ILE A 5 -19.36 4.86 10.38
C ILE A 5 -19.63 6.28 10.87
N GLN A 6 -20.64 6.43 11.72
CA GLN A 6 -21.00 7.72 12.28
C GLN A 6 -20.49 7.86 13.72
N LEU A 7 -19.79 8.95 14.01
CA LEU A 7 -19.17 9.23 15.31
C LEU A 7 -19.52 10.65 15.81
N LYS A 8 -19.27 10.91 17.09
CA LYS A 8 -19.56 12.21 17.72
C LYS A 8 -18.37 13.17 17.74
N SER A 9 -17.17 12.67 17.47
CA SER A 9 -15.91 13.42 17.64
C SER A 9 -14.98 13.18 16.46
N SER A 10 -14.10 14.16 16.19
CA SER A 10 -12.98 14.02 15.25
C SER A 10 -11.85 13.14 15.78
N LYS A 11 -11.81 12.86 17.09
CA LYS A 11 -10.79 12.02 17.71
C LYS A 11 -11.23 10.55 17.69
N TYR A 12 -11.00 9.85 16.58
CA TYR A 12 -11.43 8.45 16.42
C TYR A 12 -10.37 7.50 15.86
N ASP A 13 -9.19 8.00 15.47
CA ASP A 13 -8.13 7.20 14.84
C ASP A 13 -7.77 5.94 15.63
N TYR A 14 -7.82 6.02 16.96
CA TYR A 14 -7.55 4.90 17.86
C TYR A 14 -8.44 3.67 17.61
N LEU A 15 -9.66 3.84 17.09
CA LEU A 15 -10.57 2.75 16.76
C LEU A 15 -10.11 1.92 15.55
N PHE A 16 -9.32 2.54 14.66
CA PHE A 16 -8.94 1.97 13.37
C PHE A 16 -7.46 1.58 13.30
N ASN A 17 -6.66 1.95 14.30
CA ASN A 17 -5.22 1.73 14.31
C ASN A 17 -4.81 0.25 14.20
N SER A 18 -5.64 -0.69 14.65
CA SER A 18 -5.38 -2.14 14.58
C SER A 18 -6.11 -2.86 13.45
N LEU A 19 -6.87 -2.13 12.61
CA LEU A 19 -7.69 -2.73 11.57
C LEU A 19 -6.93 -2.82 10.24
N ASN A 20 -7.15 -3.92 9.52
CA ASN A 20 -6.59 -4.14 8.20
C ASN A 20 -7.41 -3.42 7.12
N LEU A 21 -7.23 -2.09 7.03
CA LEU A 21 -7.97 -1.20 6.14
C LEU A 21 -7.18 -0.93 4.84
N ASN A 22 -6.82 -1.97 4.10
CA ASN A 22 -5.99 -1.87 2.88
C ASN A 22 -6.50 -0.84 1.86
N VAL A 23 -5.67 -0.52 0.86
CA VAL A 23 -5.98 0.47 -0.20
C VAL A 23 -7.30 0.24 -0.94
N ASN A 24 -7.83 -0.99 -0.94
CA ASN A 24 -9.10 -1.37 -1.55
C ASN A 24 -10.31 -1.28 -0.59
N CYS A 25 -10.10 -0.94 0.67
CA CYS A 25 -11.15 -0.75 1.65
C CYS A 25 -11.94 0.51 1.34
N ASP A 26 -13.27 0.43 1.29
CA ASP A 26 -14.10 1.62 1.14
C ASP A 26 -14.80 1.93 2.46
N LEU A 27 -14.06 2.62 3.33
CA LEU A 27 -14.50 3.02 4.66
C LEU A 27 -14.51 4.54 4.76
N LYS A 28 -15.67 5.08 5.15
CA LYS A 28 -15.86 6.50 5.44
C LYS A 28 -16.30 6.69 6.88
N VAL A 29 -15.77 7.72 7.52
CA VAL A 29 -16.14 8.13 8.88
C VAL A 29 -16.78 9.50 8.82
N ALA A 30 -18.04 9.59 9.26
CA ALA A 30 -18.78 10.83 9.42
C ALA A 30 -18.76 11.22 10.90
N TYR A 31 -18.25 12.40 11.25
CA TYR A 31 -18.31 12.88 12.63
C TYR A 31 -18.96 14.25 12.74
N LEU A 32 -19.65 14.46 13.87
CA LEU A 32 -20.36 15.70 14.15
C LEU A 32 -19.37 16.85 14.35
N ASN A 33 -19.59 17.97 13.67
CA ASN A 33 -18.76 19.16 13.83
C ASN A 33 -19.31 20.03 14.97
N LEU A 34 -18.81 19.83 16.19
CA LEU A 34 -19.29 20.53 17.39
C LEU A 34 -18.73 21.96 17.54
N VAL A 35 -17.65 22.30 16.83
CA VAL A 35 -16.81 23.47 17.17
C VAL A 35 -17.09 24.71 16.30
N THR A 36 -17.87 24.61 15.23
CA THR A 36 -18.08 25.80 14.38
C THR A 36 -19.54 26.01 14.02
N ALA A 37 -20.19 26.92 14.77
CA ALA A 37 -21.30 27.72 14.27
C ALA A 37 -20.98 28.51 12.98
N ILE A 38 -19.74 28.41 12.48
CA ILE A 38 -19.19 29.06 11.29
C ILE A 38 -19.19 28.12 10.05
N LYS A 39 -19.19 26.80 10.23
CA LYS A 39 -19.40 25.87 9.11
C LYS A 39 -20.88 25.46 9.12
N SER A 40 -21.61 25.81 8.06
CA SER A 40 -23.01 25.40 7.85
C SER A 40 -23.22 23.88 7.75
N PHE A 41 -22.18 23.07 7.97
CA PHE A 41 -22.18 21.63 7.80
C PHE A 41 -22.20 20.87 9.11
N LYS A 42 -23.17 19.96 9.25
CA LYS A 42 -23.43 19.14 10.44
C LYS A 42 -22.37 18.06 10.62
N TYR A 43 -21.99 17.39 9.52
CA TYR A 43 -20.98 16.34 9.55
C TYR A 43 -19.80 16.67 8.64
N THR A 44 -18.61 16.32 9.12
CA THR A 44 -17.40 16.18 8.31
C THR A 44 -17.20 14.70 8.00
N ILE A 45 -16.84 14.39 6.75
CA ILE A 45 -16.69 13.01 6.26
C ILE A 45 -15.26 12.79 5.83
N HIS A 46 -14.62 11.80 6.44
CA HIS A 46 -13.26 11.38 6.13
C HIS A 46 -13.25 10.04 5.41
N ASP A 47 -12.33 9.89 4.48
CA ASP A 47 -11.87 8.61 3.96
C ASP A 47 -10.80 8.04 4.90
N VAL A 48 -10.95 6.78 5.31
CA VAL A 48 -10.09 6.17 6.34
C VAL A 48 -9.53 4.85 5.83
N TYR A 49 -8.21 4.76 5.71
CA TYR A 49 -7.53 3.55 5.23
C TYR A 49 -6.12 3.42 5.84
N ASN A 50 -5.56 2.22 5.82
CA ASN A 50 -4.17 1.94 6.10
C ASN A 50 -3.60 1.07 4.97
N PRO A 51 -2.64 1.57 4.17
CA PRO A 51 -2.21 0.88 2.96
C PRO A 51 -1.56 -0.49 3.21
N ALA A 52 -0.97 -0.74 4.40
CA ALA A 52 -0.48 -2.06 4.79
C ALA A 52 -0.14 -2.11 6.30
N PHE A 53 -1.15 -2.20 7.17
CA PHE A 53 -0.98 -2.18 8.63
C PHE A 53 0.09 -3.16 9.13
N GLU A 54 0.01 -4.42 8.70
CA GLU A 54 0.93 -5.49 9.10
C GLU A 54 2.37 -5.30 8.59
N ARG A 55 2.58 -4.38 7.64
CA ARG A 55 3.87 -4.12 6.99
C ARG A 55 4.40 -2.70 7.26
N GLY A 56 3.99 -2.11 8.38
CA GLY A 56 4.45 -0.78 8.81
C GLY A 56 3.67 0.40 8.19
N GLY A 57 2.58 0.12 7.48
CA GLY A 57 1.65 1.14 7.02
C GLY A 57 0.99 1.87 8.19
N LYS A 58 0.73 3.17 8.00
CA LYS A 58 0.07 4.02 9.00
C LYS A 58 -1.34 4.35 8.55
N LEU A 59 -2.24 4.48 9.53
CA LEU A 59 -3.59 4.96 9.28
C LEU A 59 -3.53 6.34 8.61
N ARG A 60 -4.32 6.51 7.56
CA ARG A 60 -4.50 7.75 6.83
C ARG A 60 -5.97 8.12 6.87
N THR A 61 -6.20 9.38 7.22
CA THR A 61 -7.52 10.00 7.27
C THR A 61 -7.49 11.24 6.41
N THR A 62 -8.37 11.32 5.42
CA THR A 62 -8.45 12.47 4.51
C THR A 62 -9.87 12.99 4.49
N GLU A 63 -10.06 14.30 4.69
CA GLU A 63 -11.36 14.93 4.56
C GLU A 63 -11.81 14.89 3.09
N VAL A 64 -12.96 14.27 2.82
CA VAL A 64 -13.48 14.11 1.46
C VAL A 64 -14.79 14.85 1.22
N GLY A 65 -15.47 15.26 2.28
CA GLY A 65 -16.74 15.93 2.13
C GLY A 65 -17.38 16.38 3.42
N PHE A 66 -18.53 17.02 3.24
CA PHE A 66 -19.37 17.52 4.31
C PHE A 66 -20.83 17.17 4.06
N TYR A 67 -21.63 17.17 5.11
CA TYR A 67 -23.08 16.98 5.00
C TYR A 67 -23.85 17.96 5.88
N ASN A 68 -24.93 18.54 5.33
CA ASN A 68 -26.00 19.18 6.09
C ASN A 68 -27.37 18.93 5.46
N ASP A 69 -28.41 19.36 6.17
CA ASP A 69 -29.79 19.15 5.74
C ASP A 69 -30.17 20.05 4.54
N GLU A 70 -29.54 21.22 4.42
CA GLU A 70 -29.80 22.22 3.35
C GLU A 70 -29.13 21.89 2.02
N LYS A 71 -27.80 21.79 2.02
CA LYS A 71 -26.95 21.56 0.84
C LYS A 71 -26.65 20.09 0.58
N LYS A 72 -27.18 19.18 1.43
CA LYS A 72 -26.93 17.74 1.36
C LYS A 72 -25.44 17.43 1.43
N PHE A 73 -25.00 16.41 0.71
CA PHE A 73 -23.61 16.00 0.70
C PHE A 73 -22.80 16.82 -0.31
N LEU A 74 -21.70 17.40 0.15
CA LEU A 74 -20.76 18.17 -0.65
C LEU A 74 -19.41 17.43 -0.70
N TRP A 75 -18.96 17.05 -1.90
CA TRP A 75 -17.60 16.55 -2.14
C TRP A 75 -16.60 17.71 -2.15
N ILE A 76 -15.52 17.60 -1.39
CA ILE A 76 -14.38 18.53 -1.47
C ILE A 76 -13.57 18.25 -2.72
N ASP A 77 -13.35 16.96 -2.99
CA ASP A 77 -12.54 16.49 -4.09
C ASP A 77 -13.20 15.26 -4.71
N PRO A 78 -13.79 15.38 -5.90
CA PRO A 78 -14.43 14.26 -6.59
C PRO A 78 -13.40 13.34 -7.27
N ARG A 79 -12.09 13.56 -7.10
CA ARG A 79 -11.06 12.68 -7.65
C ARG A 79 -11.18 11.27 -7.09
N ASN A 80 -10.68 10.33 -7.90
CA ASN A 80 -10.67 8.93 -7.52
C ASN A 80 -9.79 8.71 -6.29
N SER A 81 -10.38 8.26 -5.18
CA SER A 81 -9.67 7.92 -3.94
C SER A 81 -8.50 6.94 -4.15
N TYR A 82 -8.58 6.07 -5.17
CA TYR A 82 -7.48 5.17 -5.53
C TYR A 82 -6.21 5.92 -5.95
N SER A 83 -6.34 7.10 -6.57
CA SER A 83 -5.19 7.93 -6.94
C SER A 83 -4.48 8.48 -5.70
N ASP A 84 -5.22 8.87 -4.67
CA ASP A 84 -4.60 9.37 -3.42
C ASP A 84 -4.01 8.24 -2.57
N ARG A 85 -4.53 7.02 -2.75
CA ARG A 85 -4.09 5.79 -2.07
C ARG A 85 -2.93 5.08 -2.76
N ASN A 86 -2.49 5.54 -3.93
CA ASN A 86 -1.36 4.95 -4.67
C ASN A 86 -0.01 5.18 -3.95
N ASN A 87 0.07 6.15 -3.05
CA ASN A 87 1.31 6.45 -2.37
C ASN A 87 1.48 5.53 -1.15
N LEU A 88 2.33 4.53 -1.28
CA LEU A 88 2.66 3.51 -0.27
C LEU A 88 3.89 3.90 0.59
N THR A 89 4.16 5.21 0.76
CA THR A 89 5.24 5.70 1.63
C THR A 89 5.17 5.07 3.03
N GLY A 90 6.30 4.54 3.49
CA GLY A 90 6.46 3.92 4.80
C GLY A 90 6.31 2.39 4.79
N ILE A 91 5.87 1.80 3.68
CA ILE A 91 5.75 0.35 3.52
C ILE A 91 7.06 -0.23 2.98
N GLU A 92 7.49 -1.36 3.53
CA GLU A 92 8.59 -2.16 3.00
C GLU A 92 8.08 -3.51 2.47
N PHE A 93 8.27 -3.75 1.17
CA PHE A 93 8.05 -5.06 0.56
C PHE A 93 9.35 -5.85 0.53
N LYS A 94 9.29 -7.07 1.08
CA LYS A 94 10.39 -8.04 1.06
C LYS A 94 10.13 -9.03 -0.06
N THR A 95 11.08 -9.18 -0.96
CA THR A 95 11.00 -10.14 -2.07
C THR A 95 12.25 -11.02 -2.09
N VAL A 96 12.07 -12.25 -2.57
CA VAL A 96 13.16 -13.22 -2.75
C VAL A 96 13.18 -13.60 -4.22
N ILE A 97 14.35 -13.48 -4.84
CA ILE A 97 14.58 -13.91 -6.22
C ILE A 97 15.33 -15.25 -6.18
N VAL A 98 14.84 -16.23 -6.93
CA VAL A 98 15.52 -17.52 -7.11
C VAL A 98 16.42 -17.43 -8.32
N LEU A 99 17.71 -17.68 -8.13
CA LEU A 99 18.68 -17.59 -9.22
C LEU A 99 18.97 -18.98 -9.78
N PRO A 100 18.83 -19.17 -11.11
CA PRO A 100 19.06 -20.47 -11.74
C PRO A 100 20.54 -20.83 -11.72
N GLU A 101 21.42 -19.83 -11.73
CA GLU A 101 22.87 -20.00 -11.82
C GLU A 101 23.58 -19.14 -10.76
N ALA A 102 24.79 -19.55 -10.40
CA ALA A 102 25.69 -18.71 -9.62
C ALA A 102 26.11 -17.49 -10.45
N PHE A 103 26.41 -16.39 -9.78
CA PHE A 103 26.84 -15.17 -10.44
C PHE A 103 27.93 -14.48 -9.61
N ASP A 104 28.83 -13.79 -10.30
CA ASP A 104 29.87 -13.01 -9.66
C ASP A 104 29.39 -11.57 -9.35
N GLY A 105 29.83 -11.04 -8.21
CA GLY A 105 29.55 -9.66 -7.80
C GLY A 105 28.26 -9.48 -6.99
N THR A 106 27.59 -8.34 -7.18
CA THR A 106 26.40 -7.98 -6.38
C THR A 106 25.11 -8.34 -7.08
N LEU A 107 24.06 -8.68 -6.31
CA LEU A 107 22.73 -8.97 -6.86
C LEU A 107 22.20 -7.80 -7.71
N GLY A 108 22.45 -6.55 -7.28
CA GLY A 108 22.05 -5.36 -8.02
C GLY A 108 22.71 -5.27 -9.41
N SER A 109 23.99 -5.65 -9.50
CA SER A 109 24.69 -5.74 -10.77
C SER A 109 24.10 -6.85 -11.66
N TYR A 110 23.91 -8.05 -11.10
CA TYR A 110 23.33 -9.20 -11.81
C TYR A 110 21.96 -8.90 -12.43
N LEU A 111 21.09 -8.19 -11.70
CA LEU A 111 19.75 -7.86 -12.16
C LEU A 111 19.72 -6.78 -13.26
N LYS A 112 20.82 -6.06 -13.46
CA LYS A 112 20.94 -5.01 -14.49
C LYS A 112 21.55 -5.52 -15.80
N TYR A 113 22.42 -6.53 -15.75
CA TYR A 113 23.08 -7.07 -16.94
C TYR A 113 22.11 -7.84 -17.86
N ASP A 114 22.36 -7.81 -19.17
CA ASP A 114 21.59 -8.54 -20.20
C ASP A 114 22.33 -9.76 -20.78
N ARG A 115 23.26 -10.38 -20.04
CA ARG A 115 23.93 -11.63 -20.47
C ARG A 115 23.03 -12.84 -20.25
N GLU A 116 23.03 -13.82 -21.17
CA GLU A 116 22.24 -15.06 -21.03
C GLU A 116 20.76 -14.78 -20.79
N VAL A 117 20.19 -13.89 -21.62
CA VAL A 117 18.79 -13.47 -21.56
C VAL A 117 17.87 -14.71 -21.52
N GLN A 118 18.15 -15.72 -22.34
CA GLN A 118 17.39 -16.95 -22.42
C GLN A 118 17.23 -17.71 -21.09
N ILE A 119 18.17 -17.57 -20.15
CA ILE A 119 18.15 -18.21 -18.82
C ILE A 119 17.54 -17.26 -17.78
N ASN A 120 17.88 -15.97 -17.88
CA ASN A 120 17.68 -15.00 -16.81
C ASN A 120 16.55 -14.00 -17.05
N THR A 121 15.79 -14.16 -18.15
CA THR A 121 14.71 -13.26 -18.57
C THR A 121 13.72 -12.99 -17.43
N PHE A 122 13.16 -14.03 -16.80
CA PHE A 122 12.06 -13.86 -15.86
C PHE A 122 12.45 -13.12 -14.59
N ASN A 123 13.58 -13.50 -13.97
CA ASN A 123 14.05 -12.88 -12.73
C ASN A 123 14.44 -11.41 -12.94
N ARG A 124 15.09 -11.11 -14.07
CA ARG A 124 15.51 -9.74 -14.39
C ARG A 124 14.33 -8.88 -14.82
N PHE A 125 13.41 -9.41 -15.62
CA PHE A 125 12.15 -8.75 -15.96
C PHE A 125 11.35 -8.42 -14.71
N HIS A 126 11.14 -9.40 -13.82
CA HIS A 126 10.40 -9.19 -12.59
C HIS A 126 11.08 -8.15 -11.70
N SER A 127 12.41 -8.20 -11.56
CA SER A 127 13.16 -7.18 -10.82
C SER A 127 12.94 -5.78 -11.39
N ARG A 128 13.06 -5.60 -12.72
CA ARG A 128 12.82 -4.30 -13.38
C ARG A 128 11.39 -3.82 -13.13
N LEU A 129 10.40 -4.70 -13.32
CA LEU A 129 8.99 -4.38 -13.05
C LEU A 129 8.78 -3.94 -11.60
N MET A 130 9.33 -4.66 -10.63
CA MET A 130 9.22 -4.32 -9.21
C MET A 130 9.88 -2.98 -8.89
N HIS A 131 10.99 -2.62 -9.55
CA HIS A 131 11.58 -1.28 -9.41
C HIS A 131 10.67 -0.19 -9.97
N TYR A 132 10.05 -0.40 -11.13
CA TYR A 132 9.06 0.54 -11.66
C TYR A 132 7.87 0.70 -10.72
N CYS A 133 7.34 -0.40 -10.17
CA CYS A 133 6.27 -0.34 -9.17
C CYS A 133 6.72 0.40 -7.91
N LYS A 134 7.96 0.17 -7.45
CA LYS A 134 8.54 0.86 -6.29
C LYS A 134 8.54 2.36 -6.48
N ASP A 135 8.99 2.82 -7.64
CA ASP A 135 9.10 4.24 -7.95
C ASP A 135 7.71 4.87 -8.19
N TYR A 136 6.79 4.15 -8.83
CA TYR A 136 5.43 4.62 -9.09
C TYR A 136 4.57 4.72 -7.82
N TYR A 137 4.63 3.71 -6.95
CA TYR A 137 3.81 3.64 -5.72
C TYR A 137 4.57 4.13 -4.47
N ASN A 138 5.83 4.55 -4.59
CA ASN A 138 6.64 5.11 -3.50
C ASN A 138 6.77 4.22 -2.24
N PHE A 139 6.98 2.91 -2.42
CA PHE A 139 7.30 2.00 -1.31
C PHE A 139 8.81 1.70 -1.24
N ARG A 140 9.25 1.00 -0.19
CA ARG A 140 10.62 0.47 -0.08
C ARG A 140 10.65 -0.98 -0.52
N LEU A 141 11.66 -1.36 -1.30
CA LEU A 141 11.86 -2.72 -1.77
C LEU A 141 13.13 -3.31 -1.16
N SER A 142 13.00 -4.44 -0.47
CA SER A 142 14.11 -5.22 0.08
C SER A 142 14.21 -6.53 -0.68
N VAL A 143 15.24 -6.65 -1.52
CA VAL A 143 15.45 -7.83 -2.36
C VAL A 143 16.51 -8.71 -1.73
N LYS A 144 16.15 -9.97 -1.47
CA LYS A 144 17.09 -11.04 -1.15
C LYS A 144 17.14 -12.04 -2.29
N PHE A 145 18.18 -12.85 -2.35
CA PHE A 145 18.26 -13.94 -3.32
C PHE A 145 18.47 -15.28 -2.62
N ARG A 146 18.05 -16.34 -3.29
CA ARG A 146 18.35 -17.72 -2.90
C ARG A 146 19.06 -18.40 -4.07
N GLY A 147 20.29 -18.84 -3.83
CA GLY A 147 21.11 -19.52 -4.84
C GLY A 147 20.70 -20.98 -5.06
N TYR A 148 20.99 -21.48 -6.26
CA TYR A 148 20.60 -22.80 -6.76
C TYR A 148 21.11 -23.98 -5.92
N GLU A 149 22.29 -23.88 -5.30
CA GLU A 149 22.90 -24.96 -4.50
C GLU A 149 22.05 -25.39 -3.29
N LEU A 150 21.23 -24.49 -2.74
CA LEU A 150 20.35 -24.80 -1.61
C LEU A 150 19.07 -25.51 -2.06
N THR A 151 18.61 -25.34 -3.30
CA THR A 151 17.38 -25.96 -3.82
C THR A 151 17.55 -27.45 -4.12
N LYS A 152 18.73 -27.87 -4.62
CA LYS A 152 19.06 -29.29 -4.78
C LYS A 152 19.01 -30.03 -3.44
N LYS A 153 19.53 -29.43 -2.37
CA LYS A 153 19.59 -30.04 -1.05
C LYS A 153 18.20 -30.42 -0.48
N TYR A 154 17.13 -29.74 -0.86
CA TYR A 154 15.77 -30.09 -0.44
C TYR A 154 15.08 -31.08 -1.39
N HIS A 155 15.47 -31.14 -2.67
CA HIS A 155 14.99 -32.20 -3.57
C HIS A 155 15.62 -33.56 -3.24
N THR A 156 16.88 -33.60 -2.80
CA THR A 156 17.54 -34.86 -2.38
C THR A 156 17.13 -35.34 -0.97
N LEU A 157 16.33 -34.56 -0.23
CA LEU A 157 15.84 -34.92 1.12
C LEU A 157 14.35 -35.28 1.12
N MET A 158 13.68 -35.26 -0.03
CA MET A 158 12.28 -35.66 -0.21
C MET A 158 12.09 -36.78 -1.26
N GLU A 159 13.19 -37.42 -1.67
CA GLU A 159 13.25 -38.74 -2.31
C GLU A 159 13.83 -39.75 -1.32
#